data_AF-I8V847-F1
#
_entry.id   AF-I8V847-F1
#
_cell.length_a   1.000
_cell.length_b   1.000
_cell.length_c   1.000
_cell.angle_alpha   90.00
_cell.angle_beta   90.00
_cell.angle_gamma   90.00
#
_symmetry.space_group_name_H-M   'P 1'
#
loop_
_entity.id
_entity.type
_entity.pdbx_description
1 polymer ?
#
loop_
_entity_poly.entity_id
_entity_poly.type
_entity_poly.pdbx_seq_one_letter_code
_entity_poly.pdbx_strand_id
1 'polypeptide(L)'
;MKKLIIATGLLMATSAYAQTEVLTGVTRGKDYGVVYSLPKTQIELEIKANKVSYTPGEFSKYADRYLRLTNVSAEPDEYWELNSVKVKSVGVPNSETTYFVKLKDKTVAPLMELSEDGIVKSINVPYSKSNETKKAAPVTPATVKANPRDFLTEEILMASSTAKMAELVAKEIYNIRESKNALLRGQADNTPSDGAQLKIMLDNLNAQEDAMIKMFSGTRDKEEKTFTIRLTPDKELNNEVAFRFSKKLGVVANNDLAGTPFYITLKDLKTVKMPQDDGKKKKEPEGIAYNVPGQAQITLTDGKKKLYEGEVPVTQFGIIEYLAPVLFNKNSTIKVYFDPNTGGLLKVDREEGK
;
A
#
# COMPACT_ATOMS: atom_id res chain seq x y z
N MET A 1 29.25 4.26 -88.77
CA MET A 1 29.90 3.36 -87.79
C MET A 1 30.34 4.19 -86.58
N LYS A 2 29.89 3.76 -85.39
CA LYS A 2 30.30 4.10 -84.01
C LYS A 2 30.58 5.57 -83.61
N LYS A 3 29.65 6.15 -82.85
CA LYS A 3 29.87 7.23 -81.88
C LYS A 3 30.23 6.60 -80.52
N LEU A 4 31.34 6.99 -79.91
CA LEU A 4 31.64 6.71 -78.49
C LEU A 4 31.02 7.84 -77.65
N ILE A 5 30.16 7.49 -76.69
CA ILE A 5 29.78 8.37 -75.58
C ILE A 5 30.22 7.64 -74.32
N ILE A 6 31.15 8.27 -73.59
CA ILE A 6 31.61 7.83 -72.27
C ILE A 6 30.61 8.40 -71.25
N ALA A 7 29.88 7.52 -70.57
CA ALA A 7 28.99 7.89 -69.48
C ALA A 7 29.71 7.69 -68.14
N THR A 8 29.98 8.80 -67.46
CA THR A 8 30.54 8.85 -66.10
C THR A 8 29.43 8.48 -65.10
N GLY A 9 29.53 7.30 -64.49
CA GLY A 9 28.61 6.85 -63.44
C GLY A 9 28.92 7.54 -62.11
N LEU A 10 28.03 8.42 -61.68
CA LEU A 10 28.04 9.02 -60.34
C LEU A 10 27.45 7.99 -59.34
N LEU A 11 28.30 7.32 -58.57
CA LEU A 11 27.89 6.45 -57.48
C LEU A 11 27.39 7.33 -56.31
N MET A 12 26.07 7.51 -56.19
CA MET A 12 25.49 7.99 -54.92
C MET A 12 25.45 6.82 -53.94
N ALA A 13 26.39 6.81 -52.99
CA ALA A 13 26.31 5.95 -51.82
C ALA A 13 25.21 6.49 -50.88
N THR A 14 24.00 5.94 -50.98
CA THR A 14 22.96 6.14 -49.96
C THR A 14 23.31 5.31 -48.74
N SER A 15 23.88 5.94 -47.71
CA SER A 15 23.93 5.35 -46.36
C SER A 15 22.51 5.27 -45.81
N ALA A 16 21.91 4.08 -45.93
CA ALA A 16 20.66 3.77 -45.24
C ALA A 16 20.96 3.64 -43.74
N TYR A 17 20.69 4.70 -42.97
CA TYR A 17 20.73 4.66 -41.51
C TYR A 17 19.58 3.77 -41.02
N ALA A 18 19.91 2.61 -40.49
CA ALA A 18 18.94 1.71 -39.88
C ALA A 18 18.53 2.27 -38.51
N GLN A 19 17.41 2.99 -38.45
CA GLN A 19 16.82 3.58 -37.24
C GLN A 19 15.53 2.82 -36.85
N THR A 20 15.37 2.57 -35.55
CA THR A 20 14.15 2.01 -34.93
C THR A 20 13.03 3.04 -34.98
N GLU A 21 11.91 2.68 -35.61
CA GLU A 21 10.72 3.53 -35.68
C GLU A 21 9.79 3.24 -34.51
N VAL A 22 9.33 4.29 -33.84
CA VAL A 22 8.33 4.22 -32.78
C VAL A 22 7.13 5.05 -33.21
N LEU A 23 5.96 4.42 -33.24
CA LEU A 23 4.71 5.04 -33.62
C LEU A 23 3.84 5.25 -32.38
N THR A 24 3.06 6.33 -32.35
CA THR A 24 2.06 6.55 -31.30
C THR A 24 0.82 5.70 -31.59
N GLY A 25 0.32 4.96 -30.59
CA GLY A 25 -0.90 4.13 -30.69
C GLY A 25 -0.67 2.69 -31.17
N VAL A 26 -1.77 1.99 -31.48
CA VAL A 26 -1.78 0.57 -31.88
C VAL A 26 -1.92 0.43 -33.40
N THR A 27 -1.01 -0.29 -34.04
CA THR A 27 -0.91 -0.38 -35.51
C THR A 27 -1.87 -1.39 -36.18
N ARG A 28 -2.84 -1.96 -35.43
CA ARG A 28 -3.89 -2.89 -35.91
C ARG A 28 -3.42 -3.89 -37.00
N GLY A 29 -2.23 -4.48 -36.83
CA GLY A 29 -1.74 -5.59 -37.66
C GLY A 29 -1.08 -5.24 -39.00
N LYS A 30 -0.77 -3.97 -39.29
CA LYS A 30 -0.03 -3.59 -40.51
C LYS A 30 1.50 -3.72 -40.40
N ASP A 31 2.02 -3.80 -39.18
CA ASP A 31 3.45 -3.85 -38.88
C ASP A 31 3.75 -4.87 -37.76
N TYR A 32 4.95 -5.46 -37.78
CA TYR A 32 5.45 -6.33 -36.70
C TYR A 32 6.14 -5.49 -35.62
N GLY A 33 5.76 -5.66 -34.36
CA GLY A 33 6.28 -4.82 -33.28
C GLY A 33 5.70 -5.11 -31.89
N VAL A 34 6.18 -4.36 -30.91
CA VAL A 34 5.75 -4.45 -29.50
C VAL A 34 4.98 -3.18 -29.12
N VAL A 35 3.80 -3.35 -28.53
CA VAL A 35 3.03 -2.25 -27.93
C VAL A 35 3.40 -2.14 -26.46
N TYR A 36 3.71 -0.93 -25.99
CA TYR A 36 3.89 -0.64 -24.57
C TYR A 36 3.22 0.68 -24.19
N SER A 37 2.90 0.82 -22.91
CA SER A 37 2.34 2.06 -22.35
C SER A 37 3.32 2.67 -21.35
N LEU A 38 3.34 4.00 -21.28
CA LEU A 38 3.92 4.70 -20.14
C LEU A 38 2.90 4.76 -19.00
N PRO A 39 3.33 4.71 -17.73
CA PRO A 39 2.43 4.79 -16.60
C PRO A 39 2.02 6.24 -16.30
N LYS A 40 0.79 6.42 -15.83
CA LYS A 40 0.36 7.61 -15.10
C LYS A 40 0.41 7.35 -13.60
N THR A 41 0.78 8.35 -12.81
CA THR A 41 0.82 8.22 -11.36
C THR A 41 -0.59 8.23 -10.79
N GLN A 42 -0.88 7.28 -9.91
CA GLN A 42 -1.99 7.34 -8.96
C GLN A 42 -1.44 7.41 -7.54
N ILE A 43 -2.05 8.25 -6.73
CA ILE A 43 -1.79 8.31 -5.29
C ILE A 43 -2.73 7.30 -4.62
N GLU A 44 -2.16 6.29 -4.00
CA GLU A 44 -2.87 5.27 -3.22
C GLU A 44 -2.75 5.59 -1.72
N LEU A 45 -3.90 5.77 -1.09
CA LEU A 45 -4.04 5.93 0.36
C LEU A 45 -4.45 4.58 0.95
N GLU A 46 -3.57 3.98 1.73
CA GLU A 46 -3.84 2.76 2.50
C GLU A 46 -4.21 3.17 3.94
N ILE A 47 -5.47 3.01 4.28
CA ILE A 47 -6.04 3.43 5.55
C ILE A 47 -6.33 2.20 6.39
N LYS A 48 -5.69 2.08 7.55
CA LYS A 48 -5.97 1.03 8.52
C LYS A 48 -6.86 1.58 9.62
N ALA A 49 -7.97 0.91 9.88
CA ALA A 49 -8.90 1.25 10.95
C ALA A 49 -9.38 0.00 11.67
N ASN A 50 -9.54 0.07 12.99
CA ASN A 50 -10.13 -0.99 13.78
C ASN A 50 -11.64 -0.78 13.91
N LYS A 51 -12.43 -1.79 13.57
CA LYS A 51 -13.79 -1.90 14.10
C LYS A 51 -13.68 -2.43 15.52
N VAL A 52 -14.15 -1.65 16.49
CA VAL A 52 -14.20 -2.04 17.90
C VAL A 52 -15.64 -2.37 18.24
N SER A 53 -15.89 -3.62 18.63
CA SER A 53 -17.18 -4.08 19.13
C SER A 53 -17.06 -4.37 20.62
N TYR A 54 -17.83 -3.65 21.43
CA TYR A 54 -17.92 -3.83 22.86
C TYR A 54 -19.15 -4.65 23.23
N THR A 55 -18.92 -5.77 23.91
CA THR A 55 -19.98 -6.60 24.51
C THR A 55 -19.91 -6.44 26.02
N PRO A 56 -20.95 -5.87 26.66
CA PRO A 56 -21.00 -5.72 28.11
C PRO A 56 -20.87 -7.06 28.82
N GLY A 57 -20.21 -7.05 29.97
CA GLY A 57 -20.16 -8.21 30.84
C GLY A 57 -21.53 -8.48 31.47
N GLU A 58 -21.81 -9.74 31.80
CA GLU A 58 -23.03 -10.17 32.48
C GLU A 58 -23.30 -9.39 33.78
N PHE A 59 -22.24 -8.99 34.48
CA PHE A 59 -22.27 -8.25 35.74
C PHE A 59 -21.80 -6.78 35.59
N SER A 60 -21.82 -6.23 34.38
CA SER A 60 -21.40 -4.85 34.10
C SER A 60 -22.03 -3.80 35.01
N LYS A 61 -23.31 -3.95 35.36
CA LYS A 61 -24.03 -3.06 36.29
C LYS A 61 -23.45 -3.04 37.71
N TYR A 62 -22.69 -4.05 38.10
CA TYR A 62 -22.09 -4.18 39.42
C TYR A 62 -20.57 -3.94 39.43
N ALA A 63 -19.98 -3.61 38.27
CA ALA A 63 -18.54 -3.50 38.08
C ALA A 63 -17.89 -2.43 38.97
N ASP A 64 -18.51 -1.26 39.10
CA ASP A 64 -18.03 -0.22 40.03
C ASP A 64 -18.20 -0.64 41.49
N ARG A 65 -19.39 -1.15 41.85
CA ARG A 65 -19.70 -1.53 43.23
C ARG A 65 -18.71 -2.53 43.82
N TYR A 66 -18.38 -3.57 43.06
CA TYR A 66 -17.57 -4.68 43.56
C TYR A 66 -16.09 -4.60 43.16
N LEU A 67 -15.79 -4.10 41.96
CA LEU A 67 -14.43 -4.08 41.41
C LEU A 67 -13.87 -2.67 41.18
N ARG A 68 -14.63 -1.61 41.50
CA ARG A 68 -14.24 -0.20 41.30
C ARG A 68 -13.92 0.14 39.85
N LEU A 69 -14.57 -0.55 38.92
CA LEU A 69 -14.44 -0.31 37.49
C LEU A 69 -15.45 0.77 37.05
N THR A 70 -14.99 2.01 36.87
CA THR A 70 -15.86 3.16 36.60
C THR A 70 -16.19 3.38 35.11
N ASN A 71 -15.41 2.79 34.19
CA ASN A 71 -15.54 2.98 32.74
C ASN A 71 -16.16 1.76 32.04
N VAL A 72 -17.19 1.17 32.65
CA VAL A 72 -17.90 -0.01 32.15
C VAL A 72 -19.32 0.40 31.76
N SER A 73 -19.69 0.17 30.50
CA SER A 73 -21.04 0.39 29.99
C SER A 73 -21.88 -0.87 30.14
N ALA A 74 -23.16 -0.73 30.45
CA ALA A 74 -24.11 -1.83 30.42
C ALA A 74 -24.72 -2.06 29.01
N GLU A 75 -24.44 -1.15 28.07
CA GLU A 75 -24.94 -1.20 26.71
C GLU A 75 -23.83 -1.58 25.72
N PRO A 76 -24.13 -2.42 24.71
CA PRO A 76 -23.19 -2.71 23.64
C PRO A 76 -22.90 -1.45 22.84
N ASP A 77 -21.66 -1.37 22.34
CA ASP A 77 -21.21 -0.25 21.53
C ASP A 77 -20.37 -0.77 20.36
N GLU A 78 -20.52 -0.12 19.21
CA GLU A 78 -19.70 -0.40 18.04
C GLU A 78 -19.19 0.92 17.46
N TYR A 79 -17.88 1.01 17.34
CA TYR A 79 -17.25 2.20 16.80
C TYR A 79 -15.96 1.89 16.06
N TRP A 80 -15.51 2.85 15.26
CA TRP A 80 -14.30 2.76 14.47
C TRP A 80 -13.21 3.65 15.05
N GLU A 81 -12.00 3.11 15.10
CA GLU A 81 -10.77 3.82 15.43
C GLU A 81 -9.90 3.89 14.18
N LEU A 82 -9.47 5.09 13.77
CA LEU A 82 -8.48 5.25 12.71
C LEU A 82 -7.09 4.94 13.29
N ASN A 83 -6.41 3.92 12.76
CA ASN A 83 -5.10 3.51 13.27
C ASN A 83 -3.98 4.26 12.57
N SER A 84 -3.93 4.18 11.23
CA SER A 84 -2.85 4.78 10.43
C SER A 84 -3.30 5.02 9.00
N VAL A 85 -2.64 5.97 8.34
CA VAL A 85 -2.78 6.21 6.90
C VAL A 85 -1.39 6.20 6.28
N LYS A 86 -1.23 5.43 5.21
CA LYS A 86 0.00 5.43 4.39
C LYS A 86 -0.33 5.96 3.01
N VAL A 87 0.61 6.70 2.44
CA VAL A 87 0.51 7.25 1.10
C VAL A 87 1.56 6.58 0.24
N LYS A 88 1.15 6.11 -0.94
CA LYS A 88 2.02 5.48 -1.94
C LYS A 88 1.74 6.09 -3.31
N SER A 89 2.80 6.25 -4.11
CA SER A 89 2.67 6.54 -5.54
C SER A 89 2.76 5.22 -6.30
N VAL A 90 1.76 4.92 -7.13
CA VAL A 90 1.70 3.71 -7.95
C VAL A 90 1.51 4.09 -9.42
N GLY A 91 2.18 3.36 -10.31
CA GLY A 91 2.02 3.53 -11.75
C GLY A 91 0.88 2.67 -12.27
N VAL A 92 -0.05 3.26 -13.01
CA VAL A 92 -1.05 2.52 -13.80
C VAL A 92 -0.87 2.82 -15.28
N PRO A 93 -1.08 1.85 -16.19
CA PRO A 93 -0.92 2.09 -17.62
C PRO A 93 -1.77 3.27 -18.08
N ASN A 94 -1.19 4.18 -18.85
CA ASN A 94 -1.91 5.28 -19.45
C ASN A 94 -2.17 5.01 -20.93
N SER A 95 -3.44 4.80 -21.27
CA SER A 95 -3.89 4.54 -22.64
C SER A 95 -3.55 5.67 -23.61
N GLU A 96 -3.45 6.91 -23.13
CA GLU A 96 -3.11 8.08 -23.96
C GLU A 96 -1.64 8.09 -24.39
N THR A 97 -0.77 7.43 -23.61
CA THR A 97 0.68 7.34 -23.85
C THR A 97 1.06 5.90 -24.18
N THR A 98 0.41 5.37 -25.21
CA THR A 98 0.68 4.04 -25.77
C THR A 98 1.54 4.18 -27.03
N TYR A 99 2.59 3.37 -27.14
CA TYR A 99 3.55 3.42 -28.23
C TYR A 99 3.74 2.03 -28.84
N PHE A 100 4.03 1.98 -30.13
CA PHE A 100 4.36 0.78 -30.88
C PHE A 100 5.80 0.85 -31.38
N VAL A 101 6.64 -0.08 -30.94
CA VAL A 101 8.02 -0.22 -31.41
C VAL A 101 8.04 -1.22 -32.55
N LYS A 102 8.36 -0.73 -33.76
CA LYS A 102 8.46 -1.59 -34.94
C LYS A 102 9.76 -2.39 -34.91
N LEU A 103 9.67 -3.70 -35.11
CA LEU A 103 10.84 -4.57 -35.26
C LEU A 103 11.20 -4.61 -36.74
N LYS A 104 12.34 -4.01 -37.12
CA LYS A 104 12.84 -4.04 -38.51
C LYS A 104 13.91 -5.13 -38.69
N ASP A 105 13.85 -5.85 -39.81
CA ASP A 105 14.75 -6.96 -40.17
C ASP A 105 16.25 -6.58 -40.28
N LYS A 106 16.58 -5.28 -40.32
CA LYS A 106 17.96 -4.77 -40.48
C LYS A 106 18.51 -4.03 -39.26
N THR A 107 17.79 -3.99 -38.15
CA THR A 107 18.23 -3.45 -36.84
C THR A 107 18.28 -4.59 -35.82
N VAL A 108 19.07 -4.46 -34.75
CA VAL A 108 18.93 -5.38 -33.61
C VAL A 108 17.58 -5.05 -32.98
N ALA A 109 16.62 -5.97 -33.09
CA ALA A 109 15.30 -5.81 -32.50
C ALA A 109 15.46 -5.66 -30.97
N PRO A 110 15.01 -4.54 -30.36
CA PRO A 110 15.07 -4.41 -28.92
C PRO A 110 14.19 -5.48 -28.26
N LEU A 111 14.78 -6.31 -27.40
CA LEU A 111 14.02 -7.25 -26.59
C LEU A 111 13.41 -6.48 -25.42
N MET A 112 12.13 -6.17 -25.50
CA MET A 112 11.41 -5.43 -24.47
C MET A 112 10.80 -6.39 -23.46
N GLU A 113 10.94 -6.09 -22.17
CA GLU A 113 10.18 -6.72 -21.10
C GLU A 113 9.14 -5.74 -20.56
N LEU A 114 7.90 -6.21 -20.42
CA LEU A 114 6.75 -5.42 -19.96
C LEU A 114 6.24 -5.95 -18.61
N SER A 115 5.46 -5.14 -17.89
CA SER A 115 4.58 -5.62 -16.83
C SER A 115 3.41 -6.42 -17.42
N GLU A 116 2.69 -7.14 -16.56
CA GLU A 116 1.45 -7.83 -16.93
C GLU A 116 0.43 -6.87 -17.55
N ASP A 117 0.42 -5.62 -17.08
CA ASP A 117 -0.45 -4.56 -17.58
C ASP A 117 0.12 -3.76 -18.77
N GLY A 118 1.25 -4.20 -19.35
CA GLY A 118 1.82 -3.61 -20.57
C GLY A 118 2.69 -2.35 -20.37
N ILE A 119 3.19 -2.09 -19.16
CA ILE A 119 4.15 -1.01 -18.88
C ILE A 119 5.57 -1.48 -19.17
N VAL A 120 6.39 -0.65 -19.82
CA VAL A 120 7.80 -0.99 -20.11
C VAL A 120 8.64 -1.10 -18.82
N LYS A 121 9.41 -2.19 -18.69
CA LYS A 121 10.33 -2.44 -17.55
C LYS A 121 11.79 -2.35 -17.96
N SER A 122 12.16 -3.00 -19.07
CA SER A 122 13.53 -3.03 -19.55
C SER A 122 13.63 -3.31 -21.04
N ILE A 123 14.81 -3.04 -21.60
CA ILE A 123 15.19 -3.35 -22.98
C ILE A 123 16.54 -4.06 -22.99
N ASN A 124 16.63 -5.18 -23.72
CA ASN A 124 17.81 -6.03 -23.91
C ASN A 124 18.41 -6.60 -22.61
N VAL A 125 17.63 -6.65 -21.54
CA VAL A 125 18.03 -7.22 -20.26
C VAL A 125 16.81 -7.74 -19.50
N PRO A 126 16.87 -8.94 -18.90
CA PRO A 126 15.81 -9.40 -18.03
C PRO A 126 15.70 -8.50 -16.80
N TYR A 127 14.48 -8.13 -16.44
CA TYR A 127 14.20 -7.30 -15.27
C TYR A 127 14.29 -8.16 -14.00
N SER A 128 15.42 -8.11 -13.32
CA SER A 128 15.66 -8.83 -12.05
C SER A 128 15.52 -7.92 -10.83
N LYS A 129 14.45 -7.13 -10.71
CA LYS A 129 14.01 -6.74 -9.35
C LYS A 129 13.15 -7.87 -8.84
N SER A 130 13.73 -8.65 -7.92
CA SER A 130 13.05 -9.62 -7.09
C SER A 130 11.66 -9.08 -6.75
N ASN A 131 10.62 -9.84 -7.12
CA ASN A 131 9.31 -9.66 -6.55
C ASN A 131 9.52 -9.52 -5.04
N GLU A 132 9.27 -8.33 -4.49
CA GLU A 132 8.94 -8.21 -3.08
C GLU A 132 7.63 -8.98 -2.95
N THR A 133 7.78 -10.29 -2.77
CA THR A 133 6.74 -11.20 -2.37
C THR A 133 6.09 -10.50 -1.20
N LYS A 134 4.85 -10.02 -1.43
CA LYS A 134 3.99 -9.51 -0.37
C LYS A 134 3.98 -10.61 0.68
N LYS A 135 4.80 -10.46 1.72
CA LYS A 135 4.74 -11.33 2.88
C LYS A 135 3.32 -11.17 3.36
N ALA A 136 2.53 -12.23 3.19
CA ALA A 136 1.22 -12.32 3.79
C ALA A 136 1.40 -11.89 5.24
N ALA A 137 0.64 -10.87 5.65
CA ALA A 137 0.68 -10.41 7.03
C ALA A 137 0.49 -11.64 7.92
N PRO A 138 1.30 -11.80 8.99
CA PRO A 138 1.12 -12.93 9.89
C PRO A 138 -0.33 -12.89 10.39
N VAL A 139 -1.09 -13.92 10.00
CA VAL A 139 -2.42 -14.16 10.54
C VAL A 139 -2.17 -14.41 12.02
N THR A 140 -2.49 -13.42 12.85
CA THR A 140 -2.42 -13.57 14.29
C THR A 140 -3.39 -14.70 14.64
N PRO A 141 -2.94 -15.81 15.24
CA PRO A 141 -3.86 -16.87 15.62
C PRO A 141 -4.91 -16.25 16.55
N ALA A 142 -6.18 -16.48 16.24
CA ALA A 142 -7.26 -16.12 17.14
C ALA A 142 -6.99 -16.83 18.48
N THR A 143 -6.60 -16.07 19.50
CA THR A 143 -6.50 -16.59 20.86
C THR A 143 -7.86 -17.15 21.22
N VAL A 144 -7.93 -18.47 21.45
CA VAL A 144 -9.14 -19.11 21.97
C VAL A 144 -9.46 -18.41 23.29
N LYS A 145 -10.52 -17.60 23.28
CA LYS A 145 -10.96 -16.91 24.49
C LYS A 145 -11.56 -17.96 25.42
N ALA A 146 -10.89 -18.21 26.56
CA ALA A 146 -11.46 -19.05 27.61
C ALA A 146 -12.83 -18.50 28.03
N ASN A 147 -13.82 -19.38 28.15
CA ASN A 147 -15.17 -18.98 28.55
C ASN A 147 -15.15 -18.68 30.06
N PRO A 148 -15.55 -17.46 30.50
CA PRO A 148 -15.57 -17.12 31.93
C PRO A 148 -16.38 -18.07 32.80
N ARG A 149 -17.39 -18.74 32.23
CA ARG A 149 -18.22 -19.69 32.96
C ARG A 149 -17.49 -20.98 33.36
N ASP A 150 -16.41 -21.34 32.68
CA ASP A 150 -15.64 -22.56 32.96
C ASP A 150 -14.90 -22.47 34.30
N PHE A 151 -14.77 -21.27 34.87
CA PHE A 151 -14.06 -21.03 36.13
C PHE A 151 -14.98 -20.77 37.32
N LEU A 152 -16.30 -20.81 37.12
CA LEU A 152 -17.25 -20.56 38.20
C LEU A 152 -17.39 -21.79 39.09
N THR A 153 -17.43 -21.56 40.41
CA THR A 153 -17.66 -22.61 41.39
C THR A 153 -19.13 -23.04 41.40
N GLU A 154 -19.40 -24.23 41.94
CA GLU A 154 -20.76 -24.74 42.11
C GLU A 154 -21.65 -23.78 42.92
N GLU A 155 -21.09 -23.17 43.98
CA GLU A 155 -21.81 -22.17 44.79
C GLU A 155 -22.22 -20.94 43.96
N ILE A 156 -21.35 -20.46 43.07
CA ILE A 156 -21.65 -19.35 42.17
C ILE A 156 -22.77 -19.73 41.20
N LEU A 157 -22.71 -20.93 40.63
CA LEU A 157 -23.70 -21.43 39.68
C LEU A 157 -25.08 -21.69 40.33
N MET A 158 -25.11 -22.02 41.62
CA MET A 158 -26.35 -22.22 42.40
C MET A 158 -26.93 -20.94 43.00
N ALA A 159 -26.31 -19.78 42.77
CA ALA A 159 -26.76 -18.51 43.33
C ALA A 159 -28.20 -18.15 42.89
N SER A 160 -29.03 -17.72 43.85
CA SER A 160 -30.46 -17.44 43.63
C SER A 160 -30.77 -16.18 42.81
N SER A 161 -29.76 -15.35 42.54
CA SER A 161 -29.93 -14.10 41.77
C SER A 161 -28.63 -13.66 41.09
N THR A 162 -28.76 -12.84 40.04
CA THR A 162 -27.61 -12.25 39.34
C THR A 162 -26.78 -11.32 40.23
N ALA A 163 -27.43 -10.60 41.16
CA ALA A 163 -26.73 -9.77 42.14
C ALA A 163 -25.89 -10.63 43.10
N LYS A 164 -26.44 -11.76 43.57
CA LYS A 164 -25.71 -12.68 44.44
C LYS A 164 -24.57 -13.37 43.69
N MET A 165 -24.80 -13.76 42.44
CA MET A 165 -23.77 -14.31 41.56
C MET A 165 -22.62 -13.32 41.38
N ALA A 166 -22.91 -12.06 41.06
CA ALA A 166 -21.91 -11.00 40.94
C ALA A 166 -21.12 -10.79 42.25
N GLU A 167 -21.77 -10.81 43.41
CA GLU A 167 -21.09 -10.72 44.70
C GLU A 167 -20.08 -11.87 44.91
N LEU A 168 -20.50 -13.11 44.63
CA LEU A 168 -19.66 -14.30 44.80
C LEU A 168 -18.49 -14.32 43.81
N VAL A 169 -18.73 -13.97 42.54
CA VAL A 169 -17.65 -13.88 41.53
C VAL A 169 -16.65 -12.79 41.90
N ALA A 170 -17.12 -11.63 42.39
CA ALA A 170 -16.21 -10.60 42.85
C ALA A 170 -15.36 -11.05 44.04
N LYS A 171 -15.96 -11.76 45.01
CA LYS A 171 -15.22 -12.37 46.12
C LYS A 171 -14.13 -13.33 45.61
N GLU A 172 -14.48 -14.16 44.64
CA GLU A 172 -13.53 -15.10 44.05
C GLU A 172 -12.36 -14.41 43.32
N ILE A 173 -12.62 -13.31 42.59
CA ILE A 173 -11.56 -12.47 42.00
C ILE A 173 -10.59 -11.97 43.09
N TYR A 174 -11.09 -11.51 44.24
CA TYR A 174 -10.22 -11.07 45.33
C TYR A 174 -9.45 -12.24 45.96
N ASN A 175 -10.05 -13.41 46.11
CA ASN A 175 -9.37 -14.63 46.57
C ASN A 175 -8.21 -15.02 45.64
N ILE A 176 -8.43 -14.96 44.31
CA ILE A 176 -7.40 -15.23 43.31
C ILE A 176 -6.25 -14.22 43.44
N ARG A 177 -6.55 -12.92 43.60
CA ARG A 177 -5.53 -11.88 43.81
C ARG A 177 -4.71 -12.12 45.07
N GLU A 178 -5.35 -12.51 46.16
CA GLU A 178 -4.68 -12.84 47.41
C GLU A 178 -3.76 -14.04 47.24
N SER A 179 -4.25 -15.10 46.60
CA SER A 179 -3.47 -16.31 46.30
C SER A 179 -2.27 -16.03 45.40
N LYS A 180 -2.43 -15.21 44.35
CA LYS A 180 -1.32 -14.74 43.51
C LYS A 180 -0.27 -13.98 44.32
N ASN A 181 -0.70 -13.08 45.19
CA ASN A 181 0.20 -12.32 46.05
C ASN A 181 0.95 -13.21 47.05
N ALA A 182 0.28 -14.21 47.64
CA ALA A 182 0.90 -15.18 48.54
C ALA A 182 1.97 -16.03 47.83
N LEU A 183 1.67 -16.52 46.62
CA LEU A 183 2.61 -17.27 45.78
C LEU A 183 3.84 -16.43 45.42
N LEU A 184 3.64 -15.18 45.00
CA LEU A 184 4.74 -14.27 44.65
C LEU A 184 5.63 -13.93 45.85
N ARG A 185 5.08 -13.88 47.07
CA ARG A 185 5.82 -13.62 48.31
C ARG A 185 6.43 -14.86 48.94
N GLY A 186 6.19 -16.05 48.38
CA GLY A 186 6.62 -17.33 48.97
C GLY A 186 5.93 -17.65 50.30
N GLN A 187 4.74 -17.11 50.53
CA GLN A 187 3.94 -17.30 51.75
C GLN A 187 2.85 -18.36 51.57
N ALA A 188 2.77 -18.99 50.41
CA ALA A 188 1.81 -20.05 50.15
C ALA A 188 2.33 -21.39 50.70
N ASP A 189 1.44 -22.16 51.31
CA ASP A 189 1.78 -23.45 51.96
C ASP A 189 2.46 -24.44 51.00
N ASN A 190 2.17 -24.36 49.70
CA ASN A 190 2.73 -25.20 48.65
C ASN A 190 3.40 -24.37 47.53
N THR A 191 4.29 -23.45 47.90
CA THR A 191 5.00 -22.65 46.89
C THR A 191 5.95 -23.55 46.07
N PRO A 192 5.81 -23.66 44.74
CA PRO A 192 6.72 -24.46 43.92
C PRO A 192 8.16 -23.93 44.01
N SER A 193 9.13 -24.83 44.18
CA SER A 193 10.55 -24.48 44.14
C SER A 193 11.09 -24.28 42.72
N ASP A 194 10.38 -24.78 41.71
CA ASP A 194 10.67 -24.62 40.29
C ASP A 194 9.97 -23.38 39.71
N GLY A 195 10.76 -22.45 39.17
CA GLY A 195 10.25 -21.23 38.53
C GLY A 195 9.36 -21.48 37.31
N ALA A 196 9.53 -22.60 36.59
CA ALA A 196 8.66 -22.95 35.47
C ALA A 196 7.25 -23.34 35.92
N GLN A 197 7.14 -24.13 36.99
CA GLN A 197 5.86 -24.53 37.57
C GLN A 197 5.15 -23.35 38.22
N LEU A 198 5.89 -22.49 38.93
CA LEU A 198 5.35 -21.25 39.49
C LEU A 198 4.76 -20.36 38.38
N LYS A 199 5.47 -20.21 37.27
CA LYS A 199 4.97 -19.43 36.12
C LYS A 199 3.67 -20.00 35.57
N ILE A 200 3.57 -21.31 35.36
CA ILE A 200 2.34 -21.96 34.87
C ILE A 200 1.17 -21.74 35.85
N MET A 201 1.41 -21.87 37.15
CA MET A 201 0.39 -21.63 38.17
C MET A 201 -0.10 -20.18 38.15
N LEU A 202 0.83 -19.22 38.04
CA LEU A 202 0.49 -17.81 37.92
C LEU A 202 -0.26 -17.51 36.62
N ASP A 203 0.14 -18.09 35.50
CA ASP A 203 -0.52 -17.94 34.20
C ASP A 203 -1.97 -18.47 34.25
N ASN A 204 -2.21 -19.59 34.93
CA ASN A 204 -3.56 -20.12 35.15
C ASN A 204 -4.42 -19.19 36.02
N LEU A 205 -3.87 -18.70 37.13
CA LEU A 205 -4.59 -17.74 38.01
C LEU A 205 -4.85 -16.41 37.29
N ASN A 206 -3.93 -15.95 36.45
CA ASN A 206 -4.11 -14.78 35.58
C ASN A 206 -5.28 -15.02 34.61
N ALA A 207 -5.30 -16.17 33.93
CA ALA A 207 -6.36 -16.50 32.98
C ALA A 207 -7.74 -16.57 33.66
N GLN A 208 -7.81 -17.16 34.86
CA GLN A 208 -9.02 -17.20 35.69
C GLN A 208 -9.50 -15.80 36.09
N GLU A 209 -8.59 -15.00 36.67
CA GLU A 209 -8.87 -13.62 37.06
C GLU A 209 -9.38 -12.80 35.87
N ASP A 210 -8.68 -12.85 34.74
CA ASP A 210 -9.03 -12.12 33.53
C ASP A 210 -10.40 -12.53 32.98
N ALA A 211 -10.71 -13.83 33.01
CA ALA A 211 -11.99 -14.34 32.54
C ALA A 211 -13.15 -13.85 33.44
N MET A 212 -12.99 -13.94 34.76
CA MET A 212 -14.00 -13.45 35.71
C MET A 212 -14.15 -11.92 35.66
N ILE A 213 -13.04 -11.17 35.54
CA ILE A 213 -13.08 -9.71 35.37
C ILE A 213 -13.82 -9.32 34.09
N LYS A 214 -13.71 -10.08 33.00
CA LYS A 214 -14.49 -9.84 31.77
C LYS A 214 -16.00 -10.02 31.97
N MET A 215 -16.44 -10.80 32.96
CA MET A 215 -17.88 -10.85 33.31
C MET A 215 -18.37 -9.52 33.88
N PHE A 216 -17.50 -8.70 34.47
CA PHE A 216 -17.84 -7.34 34.91
C PHE A 216 -17.53 -6.30 33.84
N SER A 217 -16.29 -6.27 33.35
CA SER A 217 -15.82 -5.24 32.41
C SER A 217 -16.36 -5.39 30.99
N GLY A 218 -16.80 -6.59 30.61
CA GLY A 218 -17.13 -6.94 29.23
C GLY A 218 -15.90 -7.26 28.38
N THR A 219 -16.11 -7.43 27.09
CA THR A 219 -15.05 -7.70 26.12
C THR A 219 -15.06 -6.68 24.99
N ARG A 220 -13.87 -6.30 24.52
CA ARG A 220 -13.70 -5.50 23.31
C ARG A 220 -13.01 -6.35 22.26
N ASP A 221 -13.70 -6.54 21.14
CA ASP A 221 -13.14 -7.17 19.96
C ASP A 221 -12.66 -6.09 18.99
N LYS A 222 -11.43 -6.24 18.51
CA LYS A 222 -10.84 -5.34 17.52
C LYS A 222 -10.62 -6.11 16.23
N GLU A 223 -11.30 -5.69 15.17
CA GLU A 223 -11.11 -6.20 13.81
C GLU A 223 -10.38 -5.12 13.00
N GLU A 224 -9.11 -5.34 12.64
CA GLU A 224 -8.38 -4.43 11.75
C GLU A 224 -8.89 -4.59 10.31
N LYS A 225 -9.35 -3.50 9.70
CA LYS A 225 -9.66 -3.42 8.26
C LYS A 225 -8.75 -2.44 7.55
N THR A 226 -8.38 -2.80 6.33
CA THR A 226 -7.61 -1.96 5.43
C THR A 226 -8.53 -1.46 4.31
N PHE A 227 -8.57 -0.14 4.13
CA PHE A 227 -9.29 0.53 3.07
C PHE A 227 -8.29 1.17 2.11
N THR A 228 -8.54 1.06 0.81
CA THR A 228 -7.66 1.60 -0.22
C THR A 228 -8.41 2.63 -1.04
N ILE A 229 -7.88 3.85 -1.11
CA ILE A 229 -8.45 4.94 -1.91
C ILE A 229 -7.41 5.38 -2.93
N ARG A 230 -7.84 5.53 -4.18
CA ARG A 230 -6.95 5.91 -5.29
C ARG A 230 -7.36 7.25 -5.87
N LEU A 231 -6.39 8.14 -6.02
CA LEU A 231 -6.56 9.47 -6.58
C LEU A 231 -5.63 9.62 -7.78
N THR A 232 -6.15 10.09 -8.92
CA THR A 232 -5.34 10.37 -10.11
C THR A 232 -5.16 11.89 -10.20
N PRO A 233 -3.98 12.44 -9.89
CA PRO A 233 -3.76 13.88 -9.96
C PRO A 233 -3.55 14.33 -11.41
N ASP A 234 -4.58 14.91 -12.01
CA ASP A 234 -4.46 15.57 -13.33
C ASP A 234 -3.97 17.02 -13.19
N LYS A 235 -3.99 17.57 -11.97
CA LYS A 235 -3.57 18.93 -11.60
C LYS A 235 -3.11 18.94 -10.15
N GLU A 236 -2.54 20.06 -9.70
CA GLU A 236 -2.31 20.30 -8.28
C GLU A 236 -3.63 20.18 -7.50
N LEU A 237 -3.56 19.53 -6.34
CA LEU A 237 -4.68 19.39 -5.42
C LEU A 237 -4.46 20.37 -4.27
N ASN A 238 -5.44 21.22 -4.00
CA ASN A 238 -5.36 22.19 -2.90
C ASN A 238 -6.44 21.90 -1.86
N ASN A 239 -6.03 21.26 -0.77
CA ASN A 239 -6.89 20.94 0.36
C ASN A 239 -8.21 20.24 -0.07
N GLU A 240 -8.12 19.29 -0.99
CA GLU A 240 -9.28 18.53 -1.47
C GLU A 240 -9.63 17.41 -0.50
N VAL A 241 -10.91 17.02 -0.42
CA VAL A 241 -11.33 15.92 0.46
C VAL A 241 -10.94 14.59 -0.16
N ALA A 242 -9.96 13.91 0.42
CA ALA A 242 -9.53 12.57 0.00
C ALA A 242 -10.54 11.51 0.44
N PHE A 243 -10.93 11.56 1.71
CA PHE A 243 -11.90 10.64 2.31
C PHE A 243 -12.52 11.25 3.56
N ARG A 244 -13.51 10.58 4.12
CA ARG A 244 -14.12 10.96 5.39
C ARG A 244 -14.08 9.78 6.36
N PHE A 245 -13.98 10.09 7.65
CA PHE A 245 -13.99 9.09 8.71
C PHE A 245 -15.16 9.32 9.66
N SER A 246 -15.95 8.28 9.89
CA SER A 246 -17.05 8.28 10.85
C SER A 246 -16.74 7.31 11.97
N LYS A 247 -16.92 7.72 13.22
CA LYS A 247 -16.83 6.79 14.36
C LYS A 247 -17.85 5.65 14.26
N LYS A 248 -18.95 5.80 13.51
CA LYS A 248 -19.98 4.76 13.35
C LYS A 248 -19.77 3.91 12.09
N LEU A 249 -19.40 4.54 10.98
CA LEU A 249 -19.32 3.86 9.68
C LEU A 249 -17.89 3.51 9.23
N GLY A 250 -16.87 4.03 9.91
CA GLY A 250 -15.47 3.85 9.52
C GLY A 250 -15.08 4.80 8.39
N VAL A 251 -14.30 4.29 7.43
CA VAL A 251 -13.88 5.07 6.25
C VAL A 251 -15.03 5.13 5.25
N VAL A 252 -15.45 6.34 4.90
CA VAL A 252 -16.50 6.61 3.92
C VAL A 252 -15.97 7.49 2.78
N ALA A 253 -16.71 7.51 1.68
CA ALA A 253 -16.35 8.27 0.48
C ALA A 253 -16.27 9.78 0.76
N ASN A 254 -15.54 10.50 -0.09
CA ASN A 254 -15.32 11.94 0.04
C ASN A 254 -16.62 12.79 0.01
N ASN A 255 -17.64 12.30 -0.68
CA ASN A 255 -18.96 12.92 -0.84
C ASN A 255 -19.97 12.55 0.27
N ASP A 256 -19.65 11.59 1.15
CA ASP A 256 -20.55 11.16 2.22
C ASP A 256 -20.42 12.04 3.46
N LEU A 257 -21.42 12.88 3.72
CA LEU A 257 -21.41 13.84 4.82
C LEU A 257 -21.45 13.22 6.23
N ALA A 258 -21.62 11.90 6.37
CA ALA A 258 -21.69 11.21 7.67
C ALA A 258 -20.35 11.10 8.42
N GLY A 259 -19.23 11.57 7.82
CA GLY A 259 -17.89 11.53 8.41
C GLY A 259 -17.13 12.86 8.38
N THR A 260 -16.12 12.97 9.24
CA THR A 260 -15.19 14.10 9.28
C THR A 260 -14.19 14.01 8.13
N PRO A 261 -13.95 15.09 7.36
CA PRO A 261 -13.09 15.08 6.18
C PRO A 261 -11.61 15.00 6.52
N PHE A 262 -10.89 14.24 5.70
CA PHE A 262 -9.44 14.19 5.62
C PHE A 262 -9.03 14.78 4.29
N TYR A 263 -8.17 15.79 4.34
CA TYR A 263 -7.79 16.59 3.20
C TYR A 263 -6.43 16.19 2.67
N ILE A 264 -6.29 16.21 1.35
CA ILE A 264 -5.05 16.00 0.64
C ILE A 264 -4.67 17.27 -0.13
N THR A 265 -3.39 17.62 -0.06
CA THR A 265 -2.78 18.66 -0.87
C THR A 265 -1.63 18.02 -1.64
N LEU A 266 -1.55 18.31 -2.93
CA LEU A 266 -0.49 17.86 -3.83
C LEU A 266 -0.01 19.08 -4.62
N LYS A 267 1.21 19.51 -4.35
CA LYS A 267 1.82 20.69 -4.96
C LYS A 267 3.01 20.28 -5.81
N ASP A 268 3.06 20.76 -7.05
CA ASP A 268 4.19 20.52 -7.94
C ASP A 268 5.41 21.32 -7.45
N LEU A 269 6.54 20.64 -7.30
CA LEU A 269 7.83 21.26 -6.95
C LEU A 269 8.54 21.84 -8.17
N LYS A 270 7.98 21.64 -9.38
CA LYS A 270 8.49 22.17 -10.65
C LYS A 270 9.94 21.79 -10.91
N THR A 271 10.29 20.56 -10.55
CA THR A 271 11.65 20.01 -10.72
C THR A 271 12.00 19.80 -12.20
N VAL A 272 11.00 19.66 -13.05
CA VAL A 272 11.15 19.49 -14.50
C VAL A 272 10.75 20.80 -15.19
N LYS A 273 11.63 21.29 -16.07
CA LYS A 273 11.31 22.44 -16.91
C LYS A 273 10.41 21.99 -18.05
N MET A 274 9.17 22.44 -18.06
CA MET A 274 8.27 22.19 -19.19
C MET A 274 8.81 22.91 -20.43
N PRO A 275 8.90 22.22 -21.59
CA PRO A 275 9.32 22.86 -22.83
C PRO A 275 8.30 23.94 -23.22
N GLN A 276 8.81 25.11 -23.62
CA GLN A 276 7.96 26.17 -24.16
C GLN A 276 7.40 25.74 -25.52
N ASP A 277 6.11 26.00 -25.76
CA ASP A 277 5.48 25.71 -27.03
C ASP A 277 5.90 26.76 -28.07
N ASP A 278 6.97 26.46 -28.82
CA ASP A 278 7.55 27.36 -29.82
C ASP A 278 6.69 27.48 -31.11
N GLY A 279 5.48 26.92 -31.15
CA GLY A 279 4.57 26.99 -32.31
C GLY A 279 5.08 26.29 -33.59
N LYS A 280 6.23 25.61 -33.52
CA LYS A 280 6.78 24.80 -34.62
C LYS A 280 6.05 23.45 -34.68
N LYS A 281 5.70 23.01 -35.89
CA LYS A 281 5.21 21.64 -36.14
C LYS A 281 6.18 20.65 -35.48
N LYS A 282 5.71 19.96 -34.43
CA LYS A 282 6.45 18.87 -33.79
C LYS A 282 6.71 17.82 -34.88
N LYS A 283 7.99 17.56 -35.17
CA LYS A 283 8.39 16.37 -35.93
C LYS A 283 7.77 15.16 -35.25
N GLU A 284 7.40 14.15 -36.04
CA GLU A 284 6.97 12.88 -35.45
C GLU A 284 8.05 12.41 -34.47
N PRO A 285 7.68 12.11 -33.21
CA PRO A 285 8.66 11.73 -32.21
C PRO A 285 9.30 10.40 -32.61
N GLU A 286 10.60 10.44 -32.89
CA GLU A 286 11.39 9.25 -33.22
C GLU A 286 12.17 8.79 -31.97
N GLY A 287 11.97 7.54 -31.57
CA GLY A 287 12.70 6.92 -30.45
C GLY A 287 11.80 6.30 -29.39
N ILE A 288 12.42 5.69 -28.39
CA ILE A 288 11.68 5.00 -27.31
C ILE A 288 11.29 6.02 -26.25
N ALA A 289 9.99 6.23 -26.10
CA ALA A 289 9.41 7.15 -25.14
C ALA A 289 9.62 6.68 -23.70
N TYR A 290 9.88 7.62 -22.81
CA TYR A 290 9.93 7.40 -21.37
C TYR A 290 9.49 8.65 -20.62
N ASN A 291 9.03 8.47 -19.39
CA ASN A 291 8.62 9.61 -18.56
C ASN A 291 9.83 10.23 -17.88
N VAL A 292 9.87 11.55 -17.80
CA VAL A 292 10.70 12.28 -16.83
C VAL A 292 9.74 12.81 -15.77
N PRO A 293 9.51 12.08 -14.65
CA PRO A 293 8.51 12.45 -13.66
C PRO A 293 8.88 13.74 -12.93
N GLY A 294 7.90 14.61 -12.71
CA GLY A 294 8.01 15.72 -11.76
C GLY A 294 8.02 15.23 -10.32
N GLN A 295 8.51 16.04 -9.39
CA GLN A 295 8.37 15.79 -7.95
C GLN A 295 7.24 16.65 -7.40
N ALA A 296 6.41 16.08 -6.54
CA ALA A 296 5.33 16.79 -5.87
C ALA A 296 5.45 16.63 -4.36
N GLN A 297 5.17 17.71 -3.63
CA GLN A 297 4.97 17.64 -2.19
C GLN A 297 3.53 17.25 -1.92
N ILE A 298 3.35 16.14 -1.20
CA ILE A 298 2.05 15.65 -0.76
C ILE A 298 1.88 15.84 0.74
N THR A 299 0.72 16.34 1.16
CA THR A 299 0.35 16.50 2.57
C THR A 299 -1.05 15.95 2.78
N LEU A 300 -1.20 15.10 3.80
CA LEU A 300 -2.51 14.61 4.26
C LEU A 300 -2.79 15.15 5.66
N THR A 301 -3.97 15.73 5.88
CA THR A 301 -4.37 16.30 7.16
C THR A 301 -5.80 15.91 7.55
N ASP A 302 -6.08 15.82 8.85
CA ASP A 302 -7.44 15.71 9.38
C ASP A 302 -8.11 17.09 9.61
N GLY A 303 -7.50 18.16 9.08
CA GLY A 303 -7.90 19.56 9.28
C GLY A 303 -7.30 20.21 10.53
N LYS A 304 -6.68 19.43 11.43
CA LYS A 304 -6.02 19.95 12.65
C LYS A 304 -4.53 19.63 12.67
N LYS A 305 -4.16 18.39 12.33
CA LYS A 305 -2.78 17.90 12.28
C LYS A 305 -2.45 17.34 10.91
N LYS A 306 -1.18 17.46 10.52
CA LYS A 306 -0.64 16.72 9.38
C LYS A 306 -0.42 15.27 9.81
N LEU A 307 -1.00 14.34 9.07
CA LEU A 307 -0.89 12.90 9.27
C LEU A 307 0.25 12.32 8.44
N TYR A 308 0.51 12.93 7.29
CA TYR A 308 1.57 12.56 6.37
C TYR A 308 2.06 13.81 5.65
N GLU A 309 3.36 13.89 5.44
CA GLU A 309 4.02 14.89 4.62
C GLU A 309 5.25 14.23 3.97
N GLY A 310 5.37 14.37 2.66
CA GLY A 310 6.45 13.75 1.92
C GLY A 310 6.50 14.20 0.47
N GLU A 311 7.52 13.76 -0.25
CA GLU A 311 7.68 14.00 -1.68
C GLU A 311 7.43 12.70 -2.45
N VAL A 312 6.72 12.81 -3.56
CA VAL A 312 6.41 11.67 -4.44
C VAL A 312 6.63 12.05 -5.90
N PRO A 313 7.14 11.12 -6.73
CA PRO A 313 7.18 11.33 -8.17
C PRO A 313 5.77 11.28 -8.75
N VAL A 314 5.44 12.25 -9.59
CA VAL A 314 4.16 12.37 -10.31
C VAL A 314 4.45 12.58 -11.79
N THR A 315 4.08 11.59 -12.62
CA THR A 315 4.38 11.64 -14.06
C THR A 315 3.62 12.74 -14.78
N GLN A 316 2.42 13.08 -14.31
CA GLN A 316 1.59 14.17 -14.85
C GLN A 316 2.21 15.57 -14.67
N PHE A 317 3.11 15.75 -13.71
CA PHE A 317 3.87 17.01 -13.53
C PHE A 317 5.22 16.98 -14.25
N GLY A 318 5.49 15.90 -14.97
CA GLY A 318 6.69 15.69 -15.74
C GLY A 318 6.52 16.00 -17.23
N ILE A 319 7.43 15.43 -18.01
CA ILE A 319 7.39 15.45 -19.48
C ILE A 319 7.69 14.06 -20.02
N ILE A 320 7.42 13.86 -21.31
CA ILE A 320 7.82 12.65 -22.04
C ILE A 320 9.03 12.99 -22.89
N GLU A 321 10.07 12.18 -22.77
CA GLU A 321 11.30 12.27 -23.56
C GLU A 321 11.53 10.99 -24.37
N TYR A 322 12.45 11.04 -25.33
CA TYR A 322 12.67 9.93 -26.27
C TYR A 322 14.15 9.54 -26.33
N LEU A 323 14.42 8.24 -26.12
CA LEU A 323 15.73 7.66 -26.38
C LEU A 323 15.96 7.58 -27.88
N ALA A 324 17.03 8.23 -28.35
CA ALA A 324 17.35 8.33 -29.76
C ALA A 324 17.46 6.94 -30.44
N PRO A 325 16.86 6.73 -31.62
CA PRO A 325 16.90 5.44 -32.33
C PRO A 325 18.31 4.91 -32.60
N VAL A 326 19.30 5.81 -32.74
CA VAL A 326 20.72 5.47 -32.99
C VAL A 326 21.34 4.63 -31.87
N LEU A 327 20.77 4.69 -30.66
CA LEU A 327 21.15 3.85 -29.52
C LEU A 327 20.87 2.36 -29.78
N PHE A 328 19.89 2.02 -30.62
CA PHE A 328 19.44 0.66 -30.89
C PHE A 328 19.94 0.15 -32.25
N ASN A 329 21.24 0.30 -32.51
CA ASN A 329 21.88 -0.12 -33.76
C ASN A 329 22.59 -1.50 -33.63
N LYS A 330 23.07 -2.03 -34.76
CA LYS A 330 23.74 -3.35 -34.82
C LYS A 330 25.11 -3.42 -34.14
N ASN A 331 25.74 -2.26 -33.87
CA ASN A 331 27.14 -2.19 -33.44
C ASN A 331 27.27 -2.02 -31.92
N SER A 332 26.16 -1.89 -31.19
CA SER A 332 26.19 -1.85 -29.72
C SER A 332 24.92 -2.40 -29.11
N THR A 333 25.05 -3.25 -28.09
CA THR A 333 23.92 -3.71 -27.30
C THR A 333 23.73 -2.74 -26.14
N ILE A 334 22.62 -2.00 -26.16
CA ILE A 334 22.24 -1.11 -25.06
C ILE A 334 21.20 -1.78 -24.19
N LYS A 335 21.47 -1.76 -22.88
CA LYS A 335 20.55 -2.24 -21.83
C LYS A 335 19.90 -1.03 -21.18
N VAL A 336 18.57 -1.02 -21.15
CA VAL A 336 17.80 0.08 -20.57
C VAL A 336 16.92 -0.45 -19.46
N TYR A 337 16.86 0.29 -18.35
CA TYR A 337 16.00 -0.01 -17.22
C TYR A 337 15.04 1.15 -16.99
N PHE A 338 13.77 0.83 -16.84
CA PHE A 338 12.71 1.77 -16.48
C PHE A 338 12.18 1.46 -15.09
N ASP A 339 11.71 2.50 -14.41
CA ASP A 339 10.92 2.36 -13.20
C ASP A 339 9.48 1.99 -13.59
N PRO A 340 8.96 0.82 -13.19
CA PRO A 340 7.60 0.41 -13.55
C PRO A 340 6.50 1.33 -12.99
N ASN A 341 6.77 2.06 -11.89
CA ASN A 341 5.79 2.95 -11.28
C ASN A 341 5.72 4.32 -11.98
N THR A 342 6.86 4.82 -12.44
CA THR A 342 6.94 6.17 -13.01
C THR A 342 7.19 6.17 -14.51
N GLY A 343 7.63 5.06 -15.11
CA GLY A 343 8.12 5.02 -16.49
C GLY A 343 9.44 5.78 -16.66
N GLY A 344 10.07 6.15 -15.55
CA GLY A 344 11.30 6.90 -15.49
C GLY A 344 12.49 6.09 -15.96
N LEU A 345 13.41 6.72 -16.68
CA LEU A 345 14.69 6.11 -17.04
C LEU A 345 15.55 5.95 -15.78
N LEU A 346 15.84 4.70 -15.38
CA LEU A 346 16.68 4.41 -14.22
C LEU A 346 18.15 4.30 -14.61
N LYS A 347 18.44 3.61 -15.71
CA LYS A 347 19.81 3.33 -16.15
C LYS A 347 19.86 3.00 -17.63
N VAL A 348 20.95 3.43 -18.28
CA VAL A 348 21.33 3.04 -19.64
C VAL A 348 22.77 2.56 -19.60
N ASP A 349 22.98 1.28 -19.93
CA ASP A 349 24.32 0.69 -20.06
C ASP A 349 24.59 0.35 -21.52
N ARG A 350 25.79 0.64 -21.99
CA ARG A 350 26.25 0.23 -23.31
C ARG A 350 27.29 -0.87 -23.15
N GLU A 351 27.00 -2.05 -23.70
CA GLU A 351 28.03 -3.06 -23.90
C GLU A 351 28.79 -2.71 -25.18
N GLU A 352 30.06 -2.35 -25.04
CA GLU A 352 30.96 -2.28 -26.17
C GLU A 352 31.22 -3.70 -26.65
N GLY A 353 30.83 -3.97 -27.90
CA GLY A 353 31.19 -5.22 -28.56
C GLY A 353 32.72 -5.32 -28.63
N LYS A 354 33.25 -6.48 -28.25
CA LYS A 354 34.65 -6.83 -28.52
C LYS A 354 34.92 -6.92 -30.01
#